data_AF-A0A367K0J3-F1
#
_entry.id   AF-A0A367K0J3-F1
#
_cell.length_a   1.000
_cell.length_b   1.000
_cell.length_c   1.000
_cell.angle_alpha   90.00
_cell.angle_beta   90.00
_cell.angle_gamma   90.00
#
_symmetry.space_group_name_H-M   'P 1'
#
loop_
_entity.id
_entity.type
_entity.pdbx_description
1 polymer ?
#
loop_
_entity_poly.entity_id
_entity_poly.type
_entity_poly.pdbx_seq_one_letter_code
_entity_poly.pdbx_strand_id
1 'polypeptide(L)'
;MLLSLTDEPHNVDAVVKFEGIEICLLETSGHYGLNDKGRFGYGHVKGAFGAISIIRHAYKKYSYTTRAIVHQLRIHFMHAKEKKLNLWSLEFAFLDVQILQRTAVADVPETENHSGQILDLGSFTYKLQAEMTFFVDALQKMRQEHDSFVVSSELRQRT
;
A
#
# COMPACT_ATOMS: atom_id res chain seq x y z
N MET A 1 -14.44 16.99 -5.56
CA MET A 1 -13.09 17.16 -6.12
C MET A 1 -12.86 16.04 -7.14
N LEU A 2 -12.78 16.38 -8.43
CA LEU A 2 -12.53 15.42 -9.52
C LEU A 2 -11.06 15.01 -9.47
N LEU A 3 -10.78 13.89 -8.80
CA LEU A 3 -9.48 13.21 -8.91
C LEU A 3 -9.37 12.70 -10.36
N SER A 4 -8.41 13.22 -11.14
CA SER A 4 -8.22 12.82 -12.53
C SER A 4 -8.06 11.30 -12.64
N LEU A 5 -8.92 10.70 -13.47
CA LEU A 5 -9.21 9.27 -13.61
C LEU A 5 -8.20 8.49 -14.46
N THR A 6 -6.98 8.98 -14.62
CA THR A 6 -6.00 8.37 -15.54
C THR A 6 -5.39 7.12 -14.94
N ASP A 7 -5.64 5.96 -15.56
CA ASP A 7 -4.98 4.67 -15.29
C ASP A 7 -3.54 4.67 -15.85
N GLU A 8 -2.73 5.67 -15.49
CA GLU A 8 -1.34 5.68 -15.91
C GLU A 8 -0.57 4.60 -15.14
N PRO A 9 0.18 3.71 -15.81
CA PRO A 9 0.96 2.69 -15.13
C PRO A 9 2.04 3.33 -14.26
N HIS A 10 2.06 2.95 -12.98
CA HIS A 10 3.01 3.48 -12.00
C HIS A 10 4.22 2.54 -12.06
N ASN A 11 5.40 3.08 -12.38
CA ASN A 11 6.62 2.31 -12.54
C ASN A 11 7.21 1.98 -11.17
N VAL A 12 6.76 0.86 -10.59
CA VAL A 12 7.18 0.29 -9.31
C VAL A 12 8.17 -0.85 -9.54
N ASP A 13 9.11 -1.06 -8.62
CA ASP A 13 10.13 -2.12 -8.77
C ASP A 13 9.57 -3.51 -8.47
N ALA A 14 8.63 -3.62 -7.52
CA ALA A 14 7.87 -4.84 -7.30
C ALA A 14 6.47 -4.56 -6.72
N VAL A 15 5.56 -5.53 -6.88
CA VAL A 15 4.18 -5.44 -6.41
C VAL A 15 3.66 -6.78 -5.91
N VAL A 16 2.90 -6.75 -4.81
CA VAL A 16 2.10 -7.88 -4.34
C VAL A 16 0.64 -7.63 -4.68
N LYS A 17 -0.07 -8.65 -5.16
CA LYS A 17 -1.49 -8.56 -5.56
C LYS A 17 -2.36 -9.55 -4.79
N PHE A 18 -3.58 -9.14 -4.45
CA PHE A 18 -4.65 -9.97 -3.93
C PHE A 18 -5.91 -9.75 -4.77
N GLU A 19 -6.45 -10.83 -5.35
CA GLU A 19 -7.65 -10.78 -6.22
C GLU A 19 -7.56 -9.73 -7.35
N GLY A 20 -6.36 -9.51 -7.90
CA GLY A 20 -6.12 -8.53 -8.96
C GLY A 20 -6.03 -7.07 -8.49
N ILE A 21 -6.11 -6.80 -7.19
CA ILE A 21 -5.82 -5.50 -6.58
C ILE A 21 -4.41 -5.55 -6.01
N GLU A 22 -3.62 -4.52 -6.23
CA GLU A 22 -2.29 -4.38 -5.64
C GLU A 22 -2.44 -4.09 -4.14
N ILE A 23 -1.63 -4.68 -3.28
CA ILE A 23 -1.78 -4.54 -1.81
C ILE A 23 -0.51 -4.05 -1.12
N CYS A 24 0.64 -4.16 -1.79
CA CYS A 24 1.93 -3.68 -1.33
C CYS A 24 2.82 -3.38 -2.52
N LEU A 25 3.54 -2.25 -2.47
CA LEU A 25 4.50 -1.82 -3.48
C LEU A 25 5.90 -1.83 -2.89
N LEU A 26 6.90 -2.12 -3.72
CA LEU A 26 8.30 -1.89 -3.42
C LEU A 26 8.87 -0.86 -4.38
N GLU A 27 9.47 0.17 -3.81
CA GLU A 27 10.25 1.18 -4.52
C GLU A 27 11.68 1.13 -4.01
N THR A 28 12.64 1.25 -4.92
CA THR A 28 14.06 1.33 -4.63
C THR A 28 14.56 2.72 -5.02
N SER A 29 15.41 3.30 -4.18
CA SER A 29 16.05 4.57 -4.54
C SER A 29 17.49 4.61 -4.05
N GLY A 30 18.37 5.12 -4.90
CA GLY A 30 19.80 5.12 -4.63
C GLY A 30 20.41 3.75 -4.92
N HIS A 31 21.73 3.73 -5.00
CA HIS A 31 22.46 2.50 -5.27
C HIS A 31 22.75 1.77 -3.95
N TYR A 32 22.47 0.47 -3.89
CA TYR A 32 22.91 -0.38 -2.79
C TYR A 32 24.45 -0.47 -2.81
N GLY A 33 25.11 0.14 -1.82
CA GLY A 33 26.57 0.01 -1.65
C GLY A 33 27.47 0.74 -2.67
N LEU A 34 26.94 1.63 -3.53
CA LEU A 34 27.76 2.44 -4.44
C LEU A 34 27.82 3.90 -3.98
N ASN A 35 29.04 4.46 -3.91
CA ASN A 35 29.34 5.86 -3.54
C ASN A 35 28.96 6.89 -4.63
N ASP A 36 27.97 6.60 -5.45
CA ASP A 36 27.53 7.54 -6.48
C ASP A 36 26.73 8.69 -5.85
N LYS A 37 26.86 9.90 -6.40
CA LYS A 37 26.15 11.09 -5.91
C LYS A 37 24.65 10.79 -5.84
N GLY A 38 24.14 10.68 -4.61
CA GLY A 38 22.74 10.32 -4.37
C GLY A 38 21.82 11.25 -5.16
N ARG A 39 21.05 10.68 -6.09
CA ARG A 39 19.88 11.40 -6.64
C ARG A 39 19.02 11.75 -5.44
N PHE A 40 18.80 13.03 -5.16
CA PHE A 40 17.90 13.51 -4.11
C PHE A 40 16.54 12.80 -4.30
N GLY A 41 16.29 11.78 -3.49
CA GLY A 41 15.42 10.67 -3.86
C GLY A 41 13.98 10.87 -3.42
N TYR A 42 13.13 11.28 -4.35
CA TYR A 42 11.65 11.30 -4.26
C TYR A 42 11.02 9.88 -4.26
N GLY A 43 11.75 8.82 -3.90
CA GLY A 43 11.24 7.43 -3.97
C GLY A 43 9.99 7.20 -3.11
N HIS A 44 9.92 7.83 -1.93
CA HIS A 44 8.73 7.82 -1.08
C HIS A 44 7.55 8.58 -1.72
N VAL A 45 7.79 9.58 -2.57
CA VAL A 45 6.74 10.29 -3.32
C VAL A 45 6.19 9.41 -4.44
N LYS A 46 7.04 8.64 -5.15
CA LYS A 46 6.58 7.63 -6.12
C LYS A 46 5.74 6.55 -5.46
N GLY A 47 6.23 6.01 -4.34
CA GLY A 47 5.48 5.02 -3.55
C GLY A 47 4.13 5.55 -3.07
N ALA A 48 4.07 6.82 -2.66
CA ALA A 48 2.81 7.47 -2.29
C ALA A 48 1.83 7.60 -3.46
N PHE A 49 2.29 8.01 -4.65
CA PHE A 49 1.44 8.03 -5.85
C PHE A 49 0.92 6.64 -6.22
N GLY A 50 1.79 5.62 -6.14
CA GLY A 50 1.38 4.23 -6.31
C GLY A 50 0.29 3.84 -5.30
N ALA A 51 0.50 4.11 -4.02
CA ALA A 51 -0.47 3.82 -2.97
C ALA A 51 -1.82 4.53 -3.18
N ILE A 52 -1.82 5.81 -3.58
CA ILE A 52 -3.07 6.52 -3.92
C ILE A 52 -3.82 5.81 -5.05
N SER A 53 -3.10 5.37 -6.07
CA SER A 53 -3.70 4.69 -7.21
C SER A 53 -4.33 3.34 -6.83
N ILE A 54 -3.70 2.60 -5.93
CA ILE A 54 -4.27 1.35 -5.42
C ILE A 54 -5.60 1.61 -4.69
N ILE A 55 -5.67 2.61 -3.79
CA ILE A 55 -6.94 2.97 -3.12
C ILE A 55 -8.01 3.34 -4.15
N ARG A 56 -7.64 4.08 -5.20
CA ARG A 56 -8.57 4.41 -6.29
C ARG A 56 -9.05 3.16 -7.03
N HIS A 57 -8.17 2.22 -7.33
CA HIS A 57 -8.55 0.97 -7.98
C HIS A 57 -9.49 0.15 -7.10
N ALA A 58 -9.21 0.02 -5.80
CA ALA A 58 -10.11 -0.65 -4.85
C ALA A 58 -11.50 0.02 -4.81
N TYR A 59 -11.54 1.35 -4.77
CA TYR A 59 -12.79 2.12 -4.80
C TYR A 59 -13.56 1.95 -6.12
N LYS A 60 -12.88 2.00 -7.27
CA LYS A 60 -13.50 1.76 -8.59
C LYS A 60 -14.09 0.35 -8.66
N LYS A 61 -13.37 -0.65 -8.15
CA LYS A 61 -13.77 -2.05 -8.21
C LYS A 61 -14.93 -2.38 -7.27
N TYR A 62 -15.00 -1.75 -6.08
CA TYR A 62 -16.05 -1.96 -5.09
C TYR A 62 -16.80 -0.64 -4.83
N SER A 63 -17.46 -0.12 -5.86
CA SER A 63 -18.05 1.23 -5.88
C SER A 63 -19.25 1.47 -4.95
N TYR A 64 -19.79 0.42 -4.34
CA TYR A 64 -20.97 0.50 -3.45
C TYR A 64 -20.62 0.30 -1.97
N THR A 65 -19.33 0.31 -1.63
CA THR A 65 -18.86 0.26 -0.25
C THR A 65 -19.17 1.55 0.50
N THR A 66 -19.49 1.42 1.79
CA THR A 66 -19.70 2.55 2.69
C THR A 66 -18.41 3.29 2.99
N ARG A 67 -18.54 4.59 3.25
CA ARG A 67 -17.40 5.44 3.62
C ARG A 67 -16.67 4.94 4.87
N ALA A 68 -17.37 4.30 5.80
CA ALA A 68 -16.79 3.75 7.02
C ALA A 68 -15.78 2.61 6.75
N ILE A 69 -16.05 1.77 5.75
CA ILE A 69 -15.11 0.69 5.37
C ILE A 69 -13.98 1.24 4.50
N VAL A 70 -14.26 2.21 3.62
CA VAL A 70 -13.21 2.88 2.83
C VAL A 70 -12.16 3.54 3.74
N HIS A 71 -12.57 4.17 4.85
CA HIS A 71 -11.64 4.76 5.82
C HIS A 71 -10.79 3.72 6.58
N GLN A 72 -11.11 2.43 6.50
CA GLN A 72 -10.26 1.37 7.02
C GLN A 72 -9.14 0.97 6.04
N LEU A 73 -9.19 1.44 4.79
CA LEU A 73 -8.10 1.20 3.83
C LEU A 73 -6.88 2.01 4.21
N ARG A 74 -5.86 1.29 4.68
CA ARG A 74 -4.52 1.82 4.92
C ARG A 74 -3.54 1.03 4.06
N ILE A 75 -2.93 1.70 3.10
CA ILE A 75 -1.96 1.06 2.20
C ILE A 75 -0.57 1.17 2.76
N HIS A 76 0.15 0.07 2.64
CA HIS A 76 1.55 0.02 2.99
C HIS A 76 2.41 -0.18 1.75
N PHE A 77 3.53 0.51 1.72
CA PHE A 77 4.55 0.29 0.70
C PHE A 77 5.94 0.31 1.32
N MET A 78 6.81 -0.51 0.76
CA MET A 78 8.21 -0.57 1.12
C MET A 78 9.02 0.38 0.26
N HIS A 79 9.97 1.04 0.89
CA HIS A 79 10.96 1.87 0.22
C HIS A 79 12.35 1.45 0.65
N ALA A 80 13.05 0.75 -0.24
CA ALA A 80 14.45 0.38 -0.06
C ALA A 80 15.33 1.57 -0.45
N LYS A 81 16.14 2.05 0.50
CA LYS A 81 17.09 3.13 0.27
C LYS A 81 18.37 2.84 1.03
N GLU A 82 19.50 2.90 0.32
CA GLU A 82 20.82 2.58 0.86
C GLU A 82 20.81 1.17 1.49
N LYS A 83 21.06 1.05 2.79
CA LYS A 83 21.01 -0.22 3.54
C LYS A 83 19.73 -0.41 4.35
N LYS A 84 18.70 0.40 4.09
CA LYS A 84 17.47 0.44 4.89
C LYS A 84 16.23 0.10 4.09
N LEU A 85 15.36 -0.69 4.70
CA LEU A 85 13.97 -0.84 4.31
C LEU A 85 13.12 0.10 5.16
N ASN A 86 12.34 0.95 4.50
CA ASN A 86 11.38 1.83 5.15
C ASN A 86 9.98 1.29 4.84
N LEU A 87 9.15 1.10 5.85
CA LEU A 87 7.74 0.82 5.68
C LEU A 87 6.97 2.12 5.81
N TRP A 88 6.26 2.48 4.75
CA TRP A 88 5.39 3.64 4.71
C TRP A 88 3.94 3.19 4.75
N SER A 89 3.10 4.04 5.33
CA SER A 89 1.68 3.87 5.46
C SER A 89 0.98 5.11 4.92
N LEU A 90 0.01 4.90 4.05
CA LEU A 90 -0.85 5.93 3.50
C LEU A 90 -2.30 5.64 3.90
N GLU A 91 -2.93 6.61 4.56
CA GLU A 91 -4.33 6.54 4.95
C GLU A 91 -5.10 7.83 4.65
N PHE A 92 -6.41 7.70 4.53
CA PHE A 92 -7.34 8.81 4.39
C PHE A 92 -8.01 9.08 5.74
N ALA A 93 -7.48 10.04 6.51
CA ALA A 93 -8.06 10.44 7.78
C ALA A 93 -9.45 11.09 7.59
N PHE A 94 -9.60 11.89 6.53
CA PHE A 94 -10.84 12.52 6.10
C PHE A 94 -10.90 12.56 4.57
N LEU A 95 -12.05 12.98 3.99
CA LEU A 95 -12.26 13.01 2.52
C LEU A 95 -11.11 13.68 1.75
N ASP A 96 -10.51 14.72 2.33
CA ASP A 96 -9.49 15.54 1.68
C ASP A 96 -8.15 15.55 2.43
N VAL A 97 -7.99 14.71 3.47
CA VAL A 97 -6.77 14.66 4.28
C VAL A 97 -6.14 13.27 4.17
N GLN A 98 -4.98 13.24 3.54
CA GLN A 98 -4.13 12.05 3.42
C GLN A 98 -2.97 12.15 4.40
N ILE A 99 -2.71 11.08 5.13
CA ILE A 99 -1.59 10.97 6.04
C ILE A 99 -0.62 9.95 5.45
N LEU A 100 0.60 10.41 5.16
CA LEU A 100 1.72 9.56 4.78
C LEU A 100 2.71 9.51 5.94
N GLN A 101 2.89 8.34 6.54
CA GLN A 101 3.76 8.15 7.69
C GLN A 101 4.71 6.97 7.47
N ARG A 102 5.96 7.11 7.89
CA ARG A 102 6.88 5.98 8.00
C ARG A 102 6.62 5.25 9.32
N THR A 103 6.22 3.98 9.24
CA THR A 103 5.77 3.19 10.39
C THR A 103 6.79 2.17 10.89
N ALA A 104 7.78 1.83 10.07
CA ALA A 104 8.91 0.99 10.46
C ALA A 104 10.16 1.27 9.61
N VAL A 105 11.31 0.93 10.16
CA VAL A 105 12.60 0.91 9.47
C VAL A 105 13.37 -0.31 9.93
N ALA A 106 14.06 -0.98 9.03
CA ALA A 106 15.04 -2.02 9.34
C ALA A 106 16.27 -1.88 8.46
N ASP A 107 17.44 -2.22 9.00
CA ASP A 107 18.65 -2.40 8.22
C ASP A 107 18.62 -3.78 7.53
N VAL A 108 19.10 -3.84 6.29
CA VAL A 108 19.24 -5.09 5.54
C VAL A 108 20.54 -5.76 5.98
N PRO A 109 20.51 -6.97 6.58
CA PRO A 109 21.72 -7.66 7.04
C PRO A 109 22.62 -8.03 5.85
N GLU A 110 23.90 -7.70 5.95
CA GLU A 110 24.91 -8.06 4.92
C GLU A 110 25.59 -9.39 5.20
N THR A 111 25.59 -9.84 6.46
CA THR A 111 26.19 -11.10 6.89
C THR A 111 25.38 -11.74 8.00
N GLU A 112 25.51 -13.07 8.13
CA GLU A 112 24.77 -13.88 9.11
C GLU A 112 25.13 -13.56 10.59
N ASN A 113 26.24 -12.85 10.82
CA ASN A 113 26.75 -12.53 12.16
C ASN A 113 26.09 -11.31 12.81
N HIS A 114 25.06 -10.71 12.18
CA HIS A 114 24.34 -9.55 12.72
C HIS A 114 22.97 -9.95 13.29
N SER A 115 22.97 -10.76 14.37
CA SER A 115 21.74 -11.23 15.02
C SER A 115 20.74 -10.12 15.36
N GLY A 116 21.21 -8.94 15.76
CA GLY A 116 20.36 -7.76 15.98
C GLY A 116 19.64 -7.28 14.70
N GLN A 117 20.35 -7.17 13.58
CA GLN A 117 19.76 -6.76 12.30
C GLN A 117 18.78 -7.81 11.77
N ILE A 118 19.06 -9.10 12.00
CA ILE A 118 18.14 -10.19 11.65
C ILE A 118 16.84 -10.07 12.46
N LEU A 119 16.93 -9.76 13.76
CA LEU A 119 15.76 -9.55 14.61
C LEU A 119 14.96 -8.31 14.20
N ASP A 120 15.64 -7.22 13.84
CA ASP A 120 15.00 -5.99 13.35
C ASP A 120 14.27 -6.24 12.02
N LEU A 121 14.90 -6.97 11.09
CA LEU A 121 14.29 -7.37 9.84
C LEU A 121 13.11 -8.33 10.06
N GLY A 122 13.22 -9.26 11.01
CA GLY A 122 12.14 -10.14 11.42
C GLY A 122 10.94 -9.35 11.95
N SER A 123 11.19 -8.38 12.83
CA SER A 123 10.16 -7.48 13.37
C SER A 123 9.50 -6.62 12.27
N PHE A 124 10.31 -6.13 11.34
CA PHE A 124 9.83 -5.41 10.16
C PHE A 124 8.92 -6.27 9.28
N THR A 125 9.35 -7.51 8.99
CA THR A 125 8.60 -8.43 8.14
C THR A 125 7.30 -8.86 8.79
N TYR A 126 7.31 -9.11 10.10
CA TYR A 126 6.10 -9.41 10.86
C TYR A 126 5.10 -8.25 10.82
N LYS A 127 5.59 -7.02 10.99
CA LYS A 127 4.74 -5.82 10.89
C LYS A 127 4.17 -5.66 9.47
N LEU A 128 4.99 -5.82 8.43
CA LEU A 128 4.53 -5.79 7.04
C LEU A 128 3.42 -6.82 6.79
N GLN A 129 3.60 -8.06 7.25
CA GLN A 129 2.60 -9.11 7.13
C GLN A 129 1.28 -8.73 7.81
N ALA A 130 1.35 -8.23 9.04
CA ALA A 130 0.17 -7.80 9.79
C ALA A 130 -0.59 -6.69 9.06
N GLU A 131 0.12 -5.67 8.58
CA GLU A 131 -0.45 -4.54 7.84
C GLU A 131 -1.07 -4.97 6.50
N MET A 132 -0.44 -5.90 5.77
CA MET A 132 -1.02 -6.48 4.56
C MET A 132 -2.29 -7.28 4.86
N THR A 133 -2.32 -7.99 6.00
CA THR A 133 -3.50 -8.74 6.44
C THR A 133 -4.67 -7.80 6.73
N PHE A 134 -4.43 -6.70 7.46
CA PHE A 134 -5.45 -5.68 7.70
C PHE A 134 -5.99 -5.06 6.40
N PHE A 135 -5.12 -4.81 5.41
CA PHE A 135 -5.56 -4.30 4.12
C PHE A 135 -6.43 -5.31 3.36
N VAL A 136 -6.05 -6.59 3.36
CA VAL A 136 -6.84 -7.66 2.74
C VAL A 136 -8.20 -7.81 3.43
N ASP A 137 -8.25 -7.77 4.76
CA ASP A 137 -9.51 -7.83 5.50
C ASP A 137 -10.44 -6.65 5.15
N ALA A 138 -9.88 -5.44 5.02
CA ALA A 138 -10.64 -4.27 4.58
C ALA A 138 -11.18 -4.48 3.16
N LEU A 139 -10.35 -4.93 2.21
CA LEU A 139 -10.78 -5.22 0.84
C LEU A 139 -11.89 -6.27 0.77
N GLN A 140 -11.81 -7.33 1.58
CA GLN A 140 -12.85 -8.35 1.65
C GLN A 140 -14.17 -7.78 2.15
N LYS A 141 -14.15 -6.91 3.16
CA LYS A 141 -15.37 -6.21 3.62
C LYS A 141 -15.94 -5.29 2.54
N MET A 142 -15.08 -4.57 1.80
CA MET A 142 -15.52 -3.74 0.67
C MET A 142 -16.26 -4.57 -0.37
N ARG A 143 -15.68 -5.71 -0.75
CA ARG A 143 -16.30 -6.65 -1.68
C ARG A 143 -17.65 -7.15 -1.18
N GLN A 144 -17.72 -7.58 0.07
CA GLN A 144 -18.97 -8.08 0.66
C GLN A 144 -20.10 -7.05 0.62
N GLU A 145 -19.83 -5.79 0.98
CA GLU A 145 -20.82 -4.71 0.88
C GLU A 145 -21.24 -4.44 -0.57
N HIS A 146 -20.27 -4.40 -1.47
CA HIS A 146 -20.52 -4.16 -2.89
C HIS A 146 -21.40 -5.25 -3.51
N ASP A 147 -21.03 -6.51 -3.32
CA ASP A 147 -21.77 -7.66 -3.86
C ASP A 147 -23.19 -7.72 -3.28
N SER A 148 -23.34 -7.47 -1.97
CA SER A 148 -24.64 -7.43 -1.29
C SER A 148 -25.55 -6.34 -1.87
N PHE A 149 -25.00 -5.16 -2.14
CA PHE A 149 -25.74 -4.06 -2.76
C PHE A 149 -26.19 -4.43 -4.18
N VAL A 150 -25.28 -4.95 -5.01
CA VAL A 150 -25.57 -5.35 -6.39
C VAL A 150 -26.71 -6.36 -6.44
N VAL A 151 -26.61 -7.46 -5.67
CA VAL A 151 -27.66 -8.49 -5.61
C VAL A 151 -29.00 -7.90 -5.16
N SER A 152 -29.00 -7.06 -4.13
CA SER A 152 -30.22 -6.43 -3.64
C SER A 152 -30.88 -5.50 -4.67
N SER A 153 -30.07 -4.83 -5.49
CA SER A 153 -30.55 -3.93 -6.54
C SER A 153 -31.17 -4.68 -7.71
N GLU A 154 -30.61 -5.82 -8.11
CA GLU A 154 -31.14 -6.68 -9.17
C GLU A 154 -32.49 -7.31 -8.77
N LEU A 155 -32.63 -7.73 -7.51
CA LEU A 155 -33.88 -8.28 -6.99
C LEU A 155 -35.02 -7.24 -7.00
N ARG A 156 -34.71 -5.98 -6.67
CA ARG A 156 -35.69 -4.87 -6.71
C ARG A 156 -36.12 -4.49 -8.13
N GLN A 157 -35.30 -4.75 -9.14
CA GLN A 157 -35.67 -4.48 -10.55
C GLN A 157 -36.55 -5.58 -11.15
N ARG A 158 -36.64 -6.75 -10.50
CA ARG A 158 -37.43 -7.90 -10.95
C ARG A 158 -38.79 -8.03 -10.25
N THR A 159 -39.09 -7.14 -9.30
CA THR A 159 -40.36 -7.05 -8.56
C THR A 159 -41.11 -5.79 -8.96
#